data_AF-A0A1U7MSK5-F1
#
_entry.id   AF-A0A1U7MSK5-F1
#
_cell.length_a   1.000
_cell.length_b   1.000
_cell.length_c   1.000
_cell.angle_alpha   90.00
_cell.angle_beta   90.00
_cell.angle_gamma   90.00
#
_symmetry.space_group_name_H-M   'P 1'
#
loop_
_entity.id
_entity.type
_entity.pdbx_description
1 polymer ?
#
loop_
_entity_poly.entity_id
_entity_poly.type
_entity_poly.pdbx_seq_one_letter_code
_entity_poly.pdbx_strand_id
1 'polypeptide(L)'
;MADKKPARSPQEIEADIAATRSRMSRTVDELTYRINPQTLKTNAVASLKGKANDAAFQADGTPRYDRLAMGLGGVSGAALLLGVLRRTFHRG
;
A
#
# COMPACT_ATOMS: atom_id res chain seq x y z
N MET A 1 25.42 -29.53 -32.55
CA MET A 1 25.73 -30.37 -31.36
C MET A 1 25.07 -29.68 -30.18
N ALA A 2 24.05 -30.28 -29.58
CA ALA A 2 23.36 -29.69 -28.43
C ALA A 2 24.19 -29.97 -27.17
N ASP A 3 24.75 -28.92 -26.56
CA ASP A 3 25.49 -28.98 -25.31
C ASP A 3 24.60 -29.54 -24.18
N LYS A 4 24.74 -30.84 -23.94
CA LYS A 4 24.08 -31.54 -22.84
C LYS A 4 24.89 -31.21 -21.59
N LYS A 5 24.49 -30.15 -20.87
CA LYS A 5 25.07 -29.82 -19.55
C LYS A 5 25.17 -31.09 -18.70
N PRO A 6 26.33 -31.42 -18.11
CA PRO A 6 26.45 -32.58 -17.25
C PRO A 6 25.41 -32.47 -16.12
N ALA A 7 24.75 -33.58 -15.82
CA ALA A 7 23.78 -33.63 -14.73
C ALA A 7 24.51 -33.31 -13.42
N ARG A 8 24.20 -32.15 -12.84
CA ARG A 8 24.79 -31.69 -11.57
C ARG A 8 24.54 -32.74 -10.49
N SER A 9 25.57 -33.04 -9.70
CA SER A 9 25.43 -33.96 -8.59
C SER A 9 24.49 -33.38 -7.52
N PRO A 10 23.77 -34.21 -6.74
CA PRO A 10 22.89 -33.73 -5.68
C PRO A 10 23.59 -32.78 -4.69
N GLN A 11 24.88 -33.03 -4.41
CA GLN A 11 25.71 -32.22 -3.50
C GLN A 11 25.98 -30.82 -4.07
N GLU A 12 26.22 -30.69 -5.37
CA GLU A 12 26.38 -29.39 -6.03
C GLU A 12 25.07 -28.60 -6.02
N ILE A 13 23.92 -29.28 -6.15
CA ILE A 13 22.60 -28.64 -6.09
C ILE A 13 22.34 -28.09 -4.68
N GLU A 14 22.65 -28.85 -3.63
CA GLU A 14 22.52 -28.40 -2.24
C GLU A 14 23.41 -27.19 -1.93
N ALA A 15 24.65 -27.21 -2.41
CA ALA A 15 25.58 -26.08 -2.27
C ALA A 15 25.08 -24.82 -2.98
N ASP A 16 24.56 -24.96 -4.21
CA ASP A 16 23.98 -23.85 -4.98
C ASP A 16 22.73 -23.26 -4.30
N ILE A 17 21.86 -24.11 -3.73
CA ILE A 17 20.67 -23.68 -2.98
C ILE A 17 21.09 -22.91 -1.74
N ALA A 18 22.07 -23.40 -0.98
CA ALA A 18 22.59 -22.72 0.21
C ALA A 18 23.19 -21.35 -0.15
N ALA A 19 24.00 -21.29 -1.22
CA ALA A 19 24.58 -20.05 -1.71
C ALA A 19 23.51 -19.06 -2.20
N THR A 20 22.47 -19.55 -2.87
CA THR A 20 21.35 -18.73 -3.36
C THR A 20 20.50 -18.19 -2.21
N ARG A 21 20.23 -19.01 -1.19
CA ARG A 21 19.50 -18.59 0.01
C ARG A 21 20.25 -17.50 0.79
N SER A 22 21.58 -17.64 0.92
CA SER A 22 22.43 -16.62 1.54
C SER A 22 22.36 -15.28 0.77
N ARG A 23 22.45 -15.32 -0.57
CA ARG A 23 22.29 -14.11 -1.41
C ARG A 23 20.92 -13.47 -1.25
N MET A 24 19.83 -14.25 -1.24
CA MET A 24 18.48 -13.72 -1.04
C MET A 24 18.29 -13.07 0.33
N SER A 25 18.79 -13.68 1.42
CA SER A 25 18.70 -13.07 2.76
C SER A 25 19.38 -11.70 2.82
N ARG A 26 20.57 -11.59 2.22
CA ARG A 26 21.33 -10.33 2.15
C ARG A 26 20.60 -9.26 1.37
N THR A 27 20.01 -9.61 0.22
CA THR A 27 19.22 -8.68 -0.60
C THR A 27 17.92 -8.25 0.08
N VAL A 28 17.28 -9.13 0.85
CA VAL A 28 16.07 -8.78 1.62
C VAL A 28 16.38 -7.80 2.75
N ASP A 29 17.50 -7.99 3.45
CA ASP A 29 17.93 -7.08 4.51
C ASP A 29 18.31 -5.69 3.94
N GLU A 30 19.01 -5.65 2.81
CA GLU A 30 19.31 -4.40 2.11
C GLU A 30 18.04 -3.70 1.59
N LEU A 31 17.06 -4.45 1.09
CA LEU A 31 15.78 -3.89 0.67
C LEU A 31 14.99 -3.32 1.85
N THR A 32 15.01 -4.02 2.99
CA THR A 32 14.34 -3.57 4.22
C THR A 32 14.97 -2.29 4.76
N TYR A 33 16.30 -2.16 4.68
CA TYR A 33 17.00 -0.94 5.08
C TYR A 33 16.79 0.23 4.11
N ARG A 34 16.62 -0.06 2.81
CA ARG A 34 16.48 0.95 1.74
C ARG A 34 15.03 1.42 1.51
N ILE A 35 14.04 0.61 1.86
CA ILE A 35 12.65 1.06 1.94
C ILE A 35 12.55 1.93 3.20
N ASN A 36 12.81 3.23 3.03
CA ASN A 36 12.58 4.19 4.10
C ASN A 36 11.06 4.22 4.40
N PRO A 37 10.61 3.81 5.59
CA PRO A 37 9.18 3.81 5.93
C PRO A 37 8.55 5.20 5.78
N GLN A 38 9.34 6.28 5.83
CA GLN A 38 8.90 7.63 5.50
C GLN A 38 8.40 7.75 4.05
N THR A 39 9.10 7.18 3.06
CA THR A 39 8.68 7.28 1.65
C THR A 39 7.44 6.44 1.38
N LEU A 40 7.30 5.30 2.05
CA LEU A 40 6.09 4.47 1.97
C LEU A 40 4.87 5.21 2.51
N LYS A 41 5.00 5.89 3.66
CA LYS A 41 3.95 6.74 4.24
C LYS A 41 3.62 7.92 3.34
N THR A 42 4.63 8.62 2.84
CA THR A 42 4.43 9.76 1.93
C THR A 42 3.71 9.34 0.65
N ASN A 43 4.10 8.21 0.04
CA ASN A 43 3.46 7.69 -1.16
C ASN A 43 2.02 7.23 -0.89
N ALA A 44 1.76 6.60 0.26
CA ALA A 44 0.42 6.20 0.68
C ALA A 44 -0.49 7.42 0.89
N VAL A 45 0.00 8.45 1.60
CA VAL A 45 -0.73 9.71 1.83
C VAL A 45 -0.96 10.47 0.52
N ALA A 46 0.05 10.55 -0.34
CA ALA A 46 -0.06 11.18 -1.65
C ALA A 46 -1.08 10.47 -2.54
N SER A 47 -1.09 9.12 -2.53
CA SER A 47 -2.07 8.32 -3.26
C SER A 47 -3.50 8.53 -2.75
N LEU A 48 -3.68 8.60 -1.43
CA LEU A 48 -4.98 8.90 -0.82
C LEU A 48 -5.45 10.33 -1.16
N LYS A 49 -4.55 11.31 -1.07
CA LYS A 49 -4.83 12.70 -1.41
C LYS A 49 -5.17 12.85 -2.90
N GLY A 50 -4.48 12.15 -3.78
CA GLY A 50 -4.77 12.10 -5.21
C GLY A 50 -6.17 11.55 -5.48
N LYS A 51 -6.54 10.41 -4.87
CA LYS A 51 -7.88 9.84 -4.99
C LYS A 51 -8.98 10.75 -4.43
N ALA A 52 -8.71 11.40 -3.29
CA ALA A 52 -9.65 12.36 -2.71
C ALA A 52 -9.83 13.59 -3.62
N ASN A 53 -8.75 14.08 -4.21
CA ASN A 53 -8.78 15.20 -5.15
C ASN A 53 -9.53 14.82 -6.44
N ASP A 54 -9.31 13.62 -6.97
CA ASP A 54 -9.97 13.10 -8.18
C ASP A 54 -11.47 12.81 -7.96
N ALA A 55 -11.84 12.47 -6.72
CA ALA A 55 -13.24 12.37 -6.31
C ALA A 55 -13.90 13.75 -6.16
N ALA A 56 -13.16 14.77 -5.70
CA ALA A 56 -13.64 16.11 -5.43
C ALA A 56 -13.65 17.04 -6.66
N PHE A 57 -12.67 16.89 -7.54
CA PHE A 57 -12.40 17.78 -8.67
C PHE A 57 -12.32 16.97 -9.97
N GLN A 58 -12.76 17.58 -11.08
CA GLN A 58 -12.60 17.02 -12.42
C GLN A 58 -11.20 17.28 -12.98
N ALA A 59 -10.86 16.58 -14.07
CA ALA A 59 -9.59 16.78 -14.78
C ALA A 59 -9.42 18.20 -15.37
N ASP A 60 -10.52 18.94 -15.53
CA ASP A 60 -10.54 20.34 -15.97
C ASP A 60 -10.43 21.35 -14.80
N GLY A 61 -10.29 20.88 -13.56
CA GLY A 61 -10.20 21.71 -12.36
C GLY A 61 -11.55 22.20 -11.81
N THR A 62 -12.68 21.84 -12.42
CA THR A 62 -14.00 22.20 -11.90
C THR A 62 -14.38 21.31 -10.70
N PRO A 63 -14.89 21.89 -9.60
CA PRO A 63 -15.41 21.11 -8.48
C PRO A 63 -16.60 20.28 -8.95
N ARG A 64 -16.62 18.98 -8.67
CA ARG A 64 -17.81 18.15 -8.92
C ARG A 64 -18.85 18.46 -7.87
N TYR A 65 -19.60 19.55 -8.03
CA TYR A 65 -20.59 20.01 -7.04
C TYR A 65 -21.59 18.91 -6.66
N ASP A 66 -21.97 18.04 -7.60
CA ASP A 66 -22.84 16.88 -7.35
C ASP A 66 -22.19 15.86 -6.38
N ARG A 67 -20.91 15.53 -6.58
CA ARG A 67 -20.17 14.59 -5.71
C ARG A 67 -19.67 15.23 -4.42
N LEU A 68 -19.36 16.52 -4.45
CA LEU A 68 -18.98 17.29 -3.27
C LEU A 68 -20.18 17.46 -2.34
N ALA A 69 -21.37 17.76 -2.87
CA ALA A 69 -22.59 17.82 -2.08
C ALA A 69 -22.93 16.45 -1.47
N MET A 70 -22.82 15.37 -2.26
CA MET A 70 -23.02 14.00 -1.77
C MET A 70 -21.96 13.59 -0.73
N GLY A 71 -20.69 13.94 -0.95
CA GLY A 71 -19.59 13.66 -0.04
C GLY A 71 -19.70 14.44 1.27
N LEU A 72 -19.99 15.75 1.20
CA LEU A 72 -20.25 16.59 2.38
C LEU A 72 -21.48 16.09 3.15
N GLY A 73 -22.56 15.75 2.45
CA GLY A 73 -23.77 15.16 3.06
C GLY A 73 -23.49 13.82 3.76
N GLY A 74 -22.71 12.94 3.14
CA GLY A 74 -22.32 11.67 3.72
C GLY A 74 -21.44 11.82 4.96
N VAL A 75 -20.42 12.68 4.90
CA VAL A 75 -19.51 12.93 6.05
C VAL A 75 -20.24 13.59 7.20
N SER A 76 -21.07 14.61 6.93
CA SER A 76 -21.84 15.28 7.98
C SER A 76 -22.91 14.37 8.58
N GLY A 77 -23.61 13.56 7.78
CA GLY A 77 -24.55 12.55 8.26
C GLY A 77 -23.90 11.49 9.15
N ALA A 78 -22.75 10.95 8.73
CA ALA A 78 -21.99 9.98 9.53
C ALA A 78 -21.45 10.58 10.83
N ALA A 79 -20.95 11.82 10.79
CA ALA A 79 -20.47 12.53 11.98
C ALA A 79 -21.60 12.79 12.99
N LEU A 80 -22.79 13.17 12.52
CA LEU A 80 -23.97 13.35 13.37
C LEU A 80 -24.41 12.02 14.00
N LEU A 81 -24.49 10.94 13.21
CA LEU A 81 -24.84 9.61 13.72
C LEU A 81 -23.84 9.13 14.78
N LEU A 82 -22.54 9.24 14.51
CA LEU A 82 -21.49 8.88 15.46
C LEU A 82 -21.52 9.75 16.71
N GLY A 83 -21.79 11.05 16.58
CA GLY A 83 -21.93 11.97 17.70
C GLY A 83 -23.11 11.60 18.60
N VAL A 84 -24.27 11.26 18.01
CA VAL A 84 -25.45 10.80 18.74
C VAL A 84 -25.16 9.47 19.44
N LEU A 85 -24.61 8.48 18.73
CA LEU A 85 -24.21 7.20 19.32
C LEU A 85 -23.24 7.40 20.48
N ARG A 86 -22.19 8.19 20.26
CA ARG A 86 -21.21 8.49 21.31
C ARG A 86 -21.88 9.11 22.53
N ARG A 87 -22.80 10.05 22.32
CA ARG A 87 -23.55 10.71 23.38
C ARG A 87 -24.49 9.76 24.12
N THR A 88 -25.11 8.79 23.47
CA THR A 88 -25.97 7.80 24.13
C THR A 88 -25.13 6.77 24.89
N PHE A 89 -24.00 6.33 24.35
CA PHE A 89 -23.12 5.34 25.00
C PHE A 89 -22.30 5.91 26.16
N HIS A 90 -21.97 7.20 26.17
CA HIS A 90 -21.23 7.83 27.29
C HIS A 90 -22.15 8.37 28.40
N ARG A 91 -23.47 8.24 28.26
CA ARG A 91 -24.46 8.70 29.25
C ARG A 91 -25.19 7.56 29.98
N GLY A 92 -24.80 6.31 29.72
CA GLY A 92 -25.15 5.15 30.54
C GLY A 92 -23.98 4.80 31.43
#